data_AF-A0A0F9EVV2-F1
#
_entry.id   AF-A0A0F9EVV2-F1
#
_cell.length_a   1.000
_cell.length_b   1.000
_cell.length_c   1.000
_cell.angle_alpha   90.00
_cell.angle_beta   90.00
_cell.angle_gamma   90.00
#
_symmetry.space_group_name_H-M   'P 1'
#
loop_
_entity.id
_entity.type
_entity.pdbx_description
1 polymer ?
#
loop_
_entity_poly.entity_id
_entity_poly.type
_entity_poly.pdbx_seq_one_letter_code
_entity_poly.pdbx_strand_id
1 'polypeptide(L)'
;NLEPRLRQASRGFLALVWDKPKLLEEFKVFLKEYNDNLIEARSGSWEGSVVNAIAELVVEGDENITCKAIADRIDIEKLNFRKVGGILRRLKLELKPKLIDSKTKKVVFLDEKPLSVLFDRYIPDDTLREKAKNLGNISVITTLSSGNTRNNQKTLPKLPTILDSTKIKKEGLNDPPSPSPEVGNVGNSVIISPKDVKDTLFSQLAMQPEIEVQQFLSIYPEKFHAAIDIMLDNLKRDGEIYESKPGFVKML
;
A
#
# COMPACT_ATOMS: atom_id res chain seq x y z
N ASN A 1 -6.23 -2.11 -1.08
CA ASN A 1 -5.24 -3.21 -0.91
C ASN A 1 -5.98 -4.39 -0.31
N LEU A 2 -5.95 -5.59 -0.91
CA LEU A 2 -6.75 -6.73 -0.42
C LEU A 2 -6.05 -7.40 0.77
N GLU A 3 -6.79 -7.79 1.81
CA GLU A 3 -6.19 -8.48 2.95
C GLU A 3 -5.45 -9.77 2.51
N PRO A 4 -4.23 -10.04 3.03
CA PRO A 4 -3.44 -11.21 2.62
C PRO A 4 -4.16 -12.56 2.73
N ARG A 5 -4.95 -12.78 3.78
CA ARG A 5 -5.71 -14.04 3.97
C ARG A 5 -6.89 -14.15 3.01
N LEU A 6 -7.60 -13.04 2.78
CA LEU A 6 -8.67 -12.98 1.80
C LEU A 6 -8.14 -13.29 0.41
N ARG A 7 -6.98 -12.70 0.05
CA ARG A 7 -6.28 -12.99 -1.20
C ARG A 7 -5.84 -14.45 -1.30
N GLN A 8 -5.39 -15.05 -0.20
CA GLN A 8 -5.00 -16.46 -0.19
C GLN A 8 -6.20 -17.38 -0.43
N ALA A 9 -7.31 -17.13 0.26
CA ALA A 9 -8.54 -17.92 0.12
C ALA A 9 -9.20 -17.73 -1.26
N SER A 10 -9.14 -16.52 -1.82
CA SER A 10 -9.78 -16.20 -3.09
C SER A 10 -9.01 -16.67 -4.33
N ARG A 11 -7.72 -17.01 -4.20
CA ARG A 11 -6.88 -17.47 -5.33
C ARG A 11 -7.45 -18.70 -6.05
N GLY A 12 -7.87 -19.72 -5.30
CA GLY A 12 -8.45 -20.92 -5.89
C GLY A 12 -9.77 -20.64 -6.63
N PHE A 13 -10.58 -19.75 -6.06
CA PHE A 13 -11.84 -19.35 -6.68
C PHE A 13 -11.64 -18.49 -7.92
N LEU A 14 -10.66 -17.57 -7.91
CA LEU A 14 -10.29 -16.78 -9.10
C LEU A 14 -9.92 -17.66 -10.29
N ALA A 15 -9.25 -18.79 -10.05
CA ALA A 15 -8.89 -19.73 -11.09
C ALA A 15 -10.10 -20.48 -11.69
N LEU A 16 -11.15 -20.68 -10.88
CA LEU A 16 -12.40 -21.35 -11.29
C LEU A 16 -13.37 -20.44 -12.05
N VAL A 17 -13.27 -19.13 -11.87
CA VAL A 17 -14.17 -18.14 -12.49
C VAL A 17 -13.48 -17.28 -13.54
N TRP A 18 -12.23 -17.61 -13.87
CA TRP A 18 -11.33 -16.80 -14.68
C TRP A 18 -11.80 -16.66 -16.14
N ASP A 19 -12.50 -17.66 -16.65
CA ASP A 19 -13.06 -17.80 -18.00
C ASP A 19 -14.45 -17.16 -18.12
N LYS A 20 -15.03 -16.72 -16.99
CA LYS A 20 -16.37 -16.14 -16.89
C LYS A 20 -16.28 -14.67 -16.51
N PRO A 21 -16.15 -13.74 -17.48
CA PRO A 21 -15.84 -12.34 -17.19
C PRO A 21 -16.89 -11.66 -16.30
N LYS A 22 -18.17 -11.97 -16.50
CA LYS A 22 -19.24 -11.41 -15.66
C LYS A 22 -19.13 -11.87 -14.20
N LEU A 23 -18.88 -13.16 -13.98
CA LEU A 23 -18.74 -13.74 -12.64
C LEU A 23 -17.46 -13.24 -11.95
N LEU A 24 -16.39 -13.03 -12.73
CA LEU A 24 -15.16 -12.43 -12.24
C LEU A 24 -15.38 -10.99 -11.74
N GLU A 25 -16.16 -10.17 -12.45
CA GLU A 25 -16.50 -8.82 -12.01
C GLU A 25 -17.37 -8.84 -10.75
N GLU A 26 -18.41 -9.68 -10.70
CA GLU A 26 -19.24 -9.86 -9.49
C GLU A 26 -18.38 -10.31 -8.29
N PHE A 27 -17.43 -11.21 -8.52
CA PHE A 27 -16.52 -11.69 -7.48
C PHE A 27 -15.55 -10.59 -7.00
N LYS A 28 -15.04 -9.74 -7.90
CA LYS A 28 -14.20 -8.58 -7.52
C LYS A 28 -14.98 -7.60 -6.63
N VAL A 29 -16.23 -7.31 -6.99
CA VAL A 29 -17.12 -6.45 -6.19
C VAL A 29 -17.32 -7.06 -4.80
N PHE A 30 -17.69 -8.34 -4.74
CA PHE A 30 -17.82 -9.07 -3.49
C PHE A 30 -16.54 -9.02 -2.64
N LEU A 31 -15.36 -9.26 -3.23
CA LEU A 31 -14.09 -9.21 -2.51
C LEU A 31 -13.79 -7.82 -1.95
N LYS A 32 -14.15 -6.76 -2.69
CA LYS A 32 -13.99 -5.39 -2.24
C LYS A 32 -14.91 -5.12 -1.04
N GLU A 33 -16.20 -5.37 -1.17
CA GLU A 33 -17.18 -5.19 -0.10
C GLU A 33 -16.82 -6.01 1.15
N TYR A 34 -16.41 -7.26 0.97
CA TYR A 34 -15.99 -8.11 2.08
C TYR A 34 -14.72 -7.58 2.76
N ASN A 35 -13.75 -7.08 1.99
CA ASN A 35 -12.56 -6.46 2.54
C ASN A 35 -12.90 -5.18 3.32
N ASP A 36 -13.79 -4.35 2.81
CA ASP A 36 -14.21 -3.10 3.45
C ASP A 36 -14.96 -3.40 4.77
N ASN A 37 -15.88 -4.36 4.75
CA ASN A 37 -16.56 -4.86 5.96
C ASN A 37 -15.57 -5.40 7.01
N LEU A 38 -14.50 -6.08 6.58
CA LEU A 38 -13.45 -6.55 7.50
C LEU A 38 -12.67 -5.40 8.12
N ILE A 39 -12.38 -4.34 7.37
CA ILE A 39 -11.71 -3.14 7.89
C ILE A 39 -12.63 -2.42 8.87
N GLU A 40 -13.91 -2.25 8.55
CA GLU A 40 -14.90 -1.65 9.45
C GLU A 40 -15.03 -2.44 10.77
N ALA A 41 -15.16 -3.76 10.70
CA ALA A 41 -15.23 -4.61 11.89
C ALA A 41 -13.95 -4.50 12.75
N ARG A 42 -12.77 -4.38 12.12
CA ARG A 42 -11.50 -4.15 12.83
C ARG A 42 -11.43 -2.76 13.43
N SER A 43 -11.93 -1.74 12.74
CA SER A 43 -11.98 -0.35 13.23
C SER A 43 -12.76 -0.27 14.54
N GLY A 44 -13.85 -1.03 14.67
CA GLY A 44 -14.64 -1.13 15.90
C GLY A 44 -13.98 -1.87 17.07
N SER A 45 -12.78 -2.45 16.89
CA SER A 45 -12.03 -3.11 17.97
C SER A 45 -11.21 -2.13 18.81
N TRP A 46 -10.75 -2.55 20.00
CA TRP A 46 -9.84 -1.75 20.83
C TRP A 46 -8.54 -1.38 20.11
N GLU A 47 -7.98 -2.32 19.35
CA GLU A 47 -6.85 -2.10 18.46
C GLU A 47 -7.18 -1.04 17.41
N GLY A 48 -8.36 -1.14 16.78
CA GLY A 48 -8.84 -0.18 15.78
C GLY A 48 -8.98 1.23 16.34
N SER A 49 -9.59 1.38 17.52
CA SER A 49 -9.70 2.67 18.19
C SER A 49 -8.34 3.30 18.49
N VAL A 50 -7.36 2.49 18.93
CA VAL A 50 -5.98 2.96 19.16
C VAL A 50 -5.31 3.40 17.85
N VAL A 51 -5.46 2.64 16.77
CA VAL A 51 -4.86 3.00 15.47
C VAL A 51 -5.51 4.25 14.87
N ASN A 52 -6.83 4.39 14.94
CA ASN A 52 -7.53 5.59 14.48
C ASN A 52 -7.09 6.84 15.28
N ALA A 53 -7.02 6.75 16.60
CA ALA A 53 -6.54 7.86 17.44
C ALA A 53 -5.09 8.25 17.13
N ILE A 54 -4.21 7.28 16.85
CA ILE A 54 -2.84 7.57 16.39
C ILE A 54 -2.86 8.30 15.05
N ALA A 55 -3.68 7.85 14.10
CA ALA A 55 -3.78 8.47 12.78
C ALA A 55 -4.28 9.91 12.85
N GLU A 56 -5.31 10.18 13.66
CA GLU A 56 -5.79 11.55 13.91
C GLU A 56 -4.69 12.45 14.47
N LEU A 57 -3.99 12.00 15.52
CA LEU A 57 -2.89 12.76 16.13
C LEU A 57 -1.74 13.01 15.15
N VAL A 58 -1.41 12.02 14.29
CA VAL A 58 -0.42 12.20 13.21
C VAL A 58 -0.92 13.24 12.19
N VAL A 59 -2.20 13.21 11.83
CA VAL A 59 -2.80 14.18 10.89
C VAL A 59 -2.84 15.60 11.46
N GLU A 60 -3.00 15.72 12.77
CA GLU A 60 -2.89 16.98 13.51
C GLU A 60 -1.43 17.48 13.63
N GLY A 61 -0.45 16.65 13.25
CA GLY A 61 0.98 16.99 13.29
C GLY A 61 1.65 16.74 14.64
N ASP A 62 1.05 15.93 15.52
CA ASP A 62 1.67 15.59 16.81
C ASP A 62 2.79 14.54 16.62
N GLU A 63 4.03 14.98 16.83
CA GLU A 63 5.21 14.10 16.82
C GLU A 63 5.47 13.41 18.18
N ASN A 64 4.71 13.77 19.21
CA ASN A 64 4.94 13.40 20.61
C ASN A 64 3.77 12.60 21.18
N ILE A 65 3.25 11.66 20.39
CA ILE A 65 2.08 10.86 20.74
C ILE A 65 2.36 9.97 21.95
N THR A 66 1.70 10.26 23.08
CA THR A 66 1.79 9.47 24.31
C THR A 66 0.61 8.52 24.47
N CYS A 67 0.75 7.45 25.27
CA CYS A 67 -0.39 6.58 25.60
C CYS A 67 -1.54 7.34 26.28
N LYS A 68 -1.24 8.46 26.96
CA LYS A 68 -2.25 9.32 27.56
C LYS A 68 -3.00 10.10 26.47
N ALA A 69 -2.29 10.74 25.54
CA ALA A 69 -2.91 11.44 24.42
C ALA A 69 -3.85 10.53 23.60
N ILE A 70 -3.42 9.29 23.33
CA ILE A 70 -4.25 8.28 22.67
C ILE A 70 -5.49 7.94 23.51
N ALA A 71 -5.31 7.72 24.82
CA ALA A 71 -6.43 7.41 25.72
C ALA A 71 -7.41 8.58 25.85
N ASP A 72 -6.92 9.82 25.87
CA ASP A 72 -7.75 11.03 25.97
C ASP A 72 -8.58 11.22 24.68
N ARG A 73 -8.12 10.67 23.54
CA ARG A 73 -8.84 10.70 22.25
C ARG A 73 -9.92 9.63 22.13
N ILE A 74 -9.74 8.50 22.80
CA ILE A 74 -10.68 7.37 22.78
C ILE A 74 -11.60 7.53 23.99
N ASP A 75 -12.87 7.85 23.75
CA ASP A 75 -13.87 8.25 24.75
C ASP A 75 -13.73 7.59 26.14
N ILE A 76 -13.91 8.41 27.17
CA ILE A 76 -13.24 8.37 28.49
C ILE A 76 -13.59 7.14 29.34
N GLU A 77 -14.67 6.42 29.04
CA GLU A 77 -15.22 5.42 29.96
C GLU A 77 -14.58 4.02 29.91
N LYS A 78 -13.76 3.68 28.91
CA LYS A 78 -13.34 2.27 28.74
C LYS A 78 -11.84 1.98 28.60
N LEU A 79 -11.04 2.94 28.13
CA LEU A 79 -9.64 2.69 27.78
C LEU A 79 -8.64 3.55 28.57
N ASN A 80 -8.13 3.00 29.67
CA ASN A 80 -7.04 3.61 30.44
C ASN A 80 -5.70 3.55 29.65
N PHE A 81 -4.85 4.57 29.77
CA PHE A 81 -3.49 4.63 29.20
C PHE A 81 -2.64 3.36 29.42
N ARG A 82 -2.85 2.62 30.52
CA ARG A 82 -2.18 1.32 30.78
C ARG A 82 -2.60 0.26 29.76
N LYS A 83 -3.89 0.19 29.41
CA LYS A 83 -4.41 -0.72 28.39
C LYS A 83 -3.89 -0.34 27.01
N VAL A 84 -3.84 0.96 26.69
CA VAL A 84 -3.24 1.47 25.44
C VAL A 84 -1.80 0.95 25.29
N GLY A 85 -0.97 1.04 26.33
CA GLY A 85 0.39 0.49 26.28
C GLY A 85 0.46 -1.01 26.00
N GLY A 86 -0.51 -1.79 26.49
CA GLY A 86 -0.64 -3.21 26.18
C GLY A 86 -1.04 -3.46 24.71
N ILE A 87 -1.98 -2.66 24.20
CA ILE A 87 -2.44 -2.72 22.80
C ILE A 87 -1.29 -2.36 21.85
N LEU A 88 -0.56 -1.28 22.11
CA LEU A 88 0.61 -0.89 21.30
C LEU A 88 1.64 -2.01 21.19
N ARG A 89 1.89 -2.73 22.28
CA ARG A 89 2.79 -3.89 22.28
C ARG A 89 2.26 -5.03 21.39
N ARG A 90 0.95 -5.30 21.42
CA ARG A 90 0.32 -6.30 20.53
C ARG A 90 0.39 -5.90 19.05
N LEU A 91 0.25 -4.60 18.78
CA LEU A 91 0.40 -4.00 17.45
C LEU A 91 1.87 -3.91 17.00
N LYS A 92 2.83 -4.34 17.84
CA LYS A 92 4.27 -4.26 17.60
C LYS A 92 4.76 -2.83 17.37
N LEU A 93 4.08 -1.85 17.98
CA LEU A 93 4.52 -0.46 17.99
C LEU A 93 5.42 -0.22 19.20
N GLU A 94 6.60 0.32 18.94
CA GLU A 94 7.58 0.62 19.97
C GLU A 94 7.26 1.93 20.70
N LEU A 95 7.60 1.98 21.99
CA LEU A 95 7.53 3.19 22.80
C LEU A 95 8.95 3.63 23.16
N LYS A 96 9.35 4.84 22.75
CA LYS A 96 10.67 5.40 23.03
C LYS A 96 10.58 6.51 24.09
N PRO A 97 11.54 6.60 25.02
CA PRO A 97 11.60 7.73 25.95
C PRO A 97 12.01 9.00 25.20
N LYS A 98 11.25 10.09 25.37
CA LYS A 98 11.55 11.42 24.82
C LYS A 98 11.30 12.47 25.91
N LEU A 99 12.14 13.50 25.93
CA LEU A 99 12.01 14.61 26.88
C LEU A 99 10.92 15.56 26.36
N ILE A 100 9.83 15.72 27.11
CA ILE A 100 8.68 16.58 26.78
C ILE A 100 8.32 17.36 28.06
N ASP A 101 8.27 18.68 27.98
CA ASP A 101 8.00 19.57 29.12
C ASP A 101 8.92 19.32 30.32
N SER A 102 10.22 19.16 30.06
CA SER A 102 11.24 18.84 31.09
C SER A 102 11.02 17.52 31.83
N LYS A 103 10.14 16.64 31.33
CA LYS A 103 9.90 15.29 31.87
C LYS A 103 10.11 14.24 30.79
N THR A 104 10.76 13.14 31.13
CA THR A 104 10.89 12.01 30.20
C THR A 104 9.56 11.27 30.13
N LYS A 105 8.91 11.30 28.96
CA LYS A 105 7.67 10.58 28.67
C LYS A 105 7.95 9.49 27.63
N LYS A 106 7.15 8.43 27.63
CA LYS A 106 7.19 7.39 26.59
C LYS A 106 6.26 7.80 25.44
N VAL A 107 6.81 7.93 24.24
CA VAL A 107 6.09 8.28 23.02
C VAL A 107 6.10 7.12 22.03
N VAL A 108 5.04 7.03 21.22
CA VAL A 108 4.97 6.08 20.11
C VAL A 108 6.06 6.40 19.10
N PHE A 109 6.83 5.39 18.71
CA PHE A 109 7.79 5.53 17.63
C PHE A 109 7.03 5.49 16.30
N LEU A 110 7.02 6.63 15.59
CA LEU A 110 6.29 6.82 14.34
C LEU A 110 7.09 6.27 13.15
N ASP A 111 7.30 4.97 13.11
CA ASP A 111 7.92 4.32 11.95
C ASP A 111 6.89 4.12 10.82
N GLU A 112 7.25 4.58 9.63
CA GLU A 112 6.40 4.66 8.44
C GLU A 112 5.89 3.27 8.01
N LYS A 113 6.77 2.26 8.01
CA LYS A 113 6.45 0.91 7.55
C LYS A 113 5.42 0.19 8.43
N PRO A 114 5.61 0.07 9.75
CA PRO A 114 4.61 -0.57 10.60
C PRO A 114 3.32 0.24 10.68
N LEU A 115 3.38 1.58 10.69
CA LEU A 115 2.18 2.41 10.74
C LEU A 115 1.35 2.34 9.47
N SER A 116 1.97 2.40 8.29
CA SER A 116 1.23 2.29 7.01
C SER A 116 0.44 0.98 6.91
N VAL A 117 1.03 -0.13 7.36
CA VAL A 117 0.36 -1.44 7.40
C VAL A 117 -0.81 -1.45 8.39
N LEU A 118 -0.67 -0.79 9.54
CA LEU A 118 -1.75 -0.68 10.52
C LEU A 118 -2.88 0.21 10.00
N PHE A 119 -2.55 1.33 9.37
CA PHE A 119 -3.52 2.25 8.77
C PHE A 119 -4.33 1.56 7.67
N ASP A 120 -3.69 0.77 6.82
CA ASP A 120 -4.36 -0.08 5.82
C ASP A 120 -5.30 -1.12 6.40
N ARG A 121 -5.02 -1.59 7.62
CA ARG A 121 -5.76 -2.69 8.24
C ARG A 121 -6.95 -2.25 9.09
N TYR A 122 -6.85 -1.06 9.70
CA TYR A 122 -7.77 -0.61 10.74
C TYR A 122 -8.52 0.68 10.42
N ILE A 123 -8.09 1.46 9.42
CA ILE A 123 -8.73 2.75 9.09
C ILE A 123 -9.65 2.59 7.88
N PRO A 124 -10.97 2.66 8.08
CA PRO A 124 -11.95 2.58 7.00
C PRO A 124 -12.03 3.90 6.22
N ASP A 125 -11.77 5.05 6.86
CA ASP A 125 -11.76 6.35 6.19
C ASP A 125 -10.52 6.51 5.30
N ASP A 126 -10.74 6.40 4.00
CA ASP A 126 -9.71 6.57 2.97
C ASP A 126 -9.00 7.93 3.09
N THR A 127 -9.70 9.01 3.44
CA THR A 127 -9.11 10.35 3.52
C THR A 127 -8.18 10.48 4.71
N LEU A 128 -8.59 9.97 5.88
CA LEU A 128 -7.75 9.93 7.08
C LEU A 128 -6.53 9.03 6.84
N ARG A 129 -6.74 7.87 6.22
CA ARG A 129 -5.70 6.90 5.92
C ARG A 129 -4.61 7.48 5.01
N GLU A 130 -5.00 8.13 3.91
CA GLU A 130 -4.04 8.72 2.97
C GLU A 130 -3.30 9.91 3.60
N LYS A 131 -3.98 10.78 4.36
CA LYS A 131 -3.33 11.89 5.08
C LYS A 131 -2.31 11.39 6.10
N ALA A 132 -2.67 10.39 6.90
CA ALA A 132 -1.80 9.84 7.94
C ALA A 132 -0.54 9.18 7.35
N LYS A 133 -0.64 8.51 6.20
CA LYS A 133 0.52 7.96 5.48
C LYS A 133 1.44 9.03 4.93
N ASN A 134 0.88 10.07 4.31
CA ASN A 134 1.67 11.14 3.69
C ASN A 134 2.46 11.97 4.71
N LEU A 135 1.95 12.13 5.93
CA LEU A 135 2.64 12.86 7.00
C LEU A 135 3.74 12.04 7.68
N GLY A 136 3.64 10.70 7.65
CA GLY A 136 4.72 9.80 8.05
C GLY A 136 6.03 10.08 7.30
N ASN A 137 5.93 10.42 6.01
CA ASN A 137 7.07 10.73 5.14
C ASN A 137 7.83 12.02 5.55
N ILE A 138 7.17 12.96 6.23
CA ILE A 138 7.79 14.25 6.60
C ILE A 138 8.63 14.11 7.88
N SER A 139 8.20 13.28 8.84
CA SER A 139 8.94 13.07 10.10
C SER A 139 10.30 12.37 9.96
N VAL A 140 10.48 11.58 8.88
CA VAL A 140 11.75 10.93 8.53
C VAL A 140 12.79 11.96 8.05
N ILE A 141 12.36 13.06 7.43
CA ILE A 141 13.28 14.11 6.95
C ILE A 141 13.84 14.93 8.12
N THR A 142 13.04 15.17 9.17
CA THR A 142 13.48 15.95 10.34
C THR A 142 14.53 15.19 11.19
N THR A 143 14.47 13.86 11.22
CA THR A 143 15.45 13.05 11.96
C THR A 143 16.78 12.86 11.23
N LEU A 144 16.82 12.95 9.90
CA LEU A 144 18.06 12.90 9.10
C LEU A 144 18.76 14.26 8.97
N SER A 145 18.06 15.38 9.20
CA SER A 145 18.63 16.73 9.11
C SER A 145 19.30 17.23 10.40
N SER A 146 19.20 16.49 11.51
CA SER A 146 19.76 16.89 12.81
C SER A 146 21.22 16.48 13.04
N GLY A 147 22.03 16.43 11.97
CA GLY A 147 23.34 15.77 11.95
C GLY A 147 24.48 16.54 11.28
N ASN A 148 24.56 17.88 11.41
CA ASN A 148 25.79 18.69 11.32
C ASN A 148 25.37 20.15 11.45
N THR A 149 25.73 20.90 12.49
CA THR A 149 27.01 21.62 12.54
C THR A 149 27.23 22.12 13.96
N ARG A 150 28.32 21.70 14.61
CA ARG A 150 28.88 22.38 15.78
C ARG A 150 29.81 23.49 15.27
N ASN A 151 29.49 24.75 15.55
CA ASN A 151 30.29 25.62 16.44
C ASN A 151 29.98 27.11 16.28
N ASN A 152 29.68 27.73 17.43
CA ASN A 152 30.05 29.08 17.89
C ASN A 152 29.65 30.30 17.04
N GLN A 153 28.71 31.10 17.57
CA GLN A 153 29.07 32.35 18.24
C GLN A 153 27.92 32.98 19.06
N LYS A 154 28.37 33.73 20.05
CA LYS A 154 27.72 34.42 21.17
C LYS A 154 26.86 35.61 20.70
N THR A 155 25.99 36.06 21.61
CA THR A 155 25.35 37.40 21.76
C THR A 155 24.08 37.76 20.96
N LEU A 156 22.98 37.97 21.70
CA LEU A 156 21.93 38.98 21.42
C LEU A 156 22.55 40.39 21.66
N PRO A 157 22.11 41.49 20.99
CA PRO A 157 20.73 41.98 21.12
C PRO A 157 20.10 42.83 19.98
N LYS A 158 18.78 43.08 20.13
CA LYS A 158 17.95 44.25 19.73
C LYS A 158 17.51 44.47 18.26
N LEU A 159 16.18 44.66 18.13
CA LEU A 159 15.46 45.37 17.06
C LEU A 159 16.03 46.78 16.83
N PRO A 160 15.92 47.30 15.59
CA PRO A 160 14.95 48.38 15.37
C PRO A 160 14.18 48.33 14.03
N THR A 161 12.98 48.88 14.10
CA THR A 161 12.14 49.41 13.02
C THR A 161 12.83 50.55 12.25
N ILE A 162 12.55 50.72 10.94
CA ILE A 162 12.07 51.97 10.29
C ILE A 162 12.18 51.89 8.75
N LEU A 163 11.02 52.13 8.13
CA LEU A 163 10.66 52.80 6.86
C LEU A 163 11.57 52.77 5.60
N ASP A 164 10.85 52.50 4.50
CA ASP A 164 10.65 53.37 3.32
C ASP A 164 11.30 53.06 1.96
N SER A 165 10.38 52.97 1.00
CA SER A 165 10.36 53.74 -0.26
C SER A 165 11.07 53.21 -1.51
N THR A 166 10.23 52.61 -2.36
CA THR A 166 9.94 52.99 -3.76
C THR A 166 10.91 52.69 -4.92
N LYS A 167 10.28 52.12 -5.98
CA LYS A 167 10.28 52.50 -7.42
C LYS A 167 11.08 51.70 -8.49
N ILE A 168 10.31 50.90 -9.24
CA ILE A 168 10.09 50.84 -10.72
C ILE A 168 11.28 50.78 -11.71
N LYS A 169 11.34 49.70 -12.53
CA LYS A 169 11.31 49.62 -14.04
C LYS A 169 11.61 48.17 -14.48
N LYS A 170 10.70 47.41 -15.13
CA LYS A 170 10.29 47.32 -16.56
C LYS A 170 11.35 46.77 -17.56
N GLU A 171 10.92 45.70 -18.27
CA GLU A 171 11.20 45.26 -19.67
C GLU A 171 12.04 43.99 -19.97
N GLY A 172 11.53 43.20 -20.94
CA GLY A 172 12.21 42.13 -21.72
C GLY A 172 11.76 40.70 -21.36
N LEU A 173 10.75 40.05 -21.98
CA LEU A 173 10.59 39.50 -23.34
C LEU A 173 11.35 38.17 -23.61
N ASN A 174 10.55 37.08 -23.65
CA ASN A 174 10.63 35.80 -24.39
C ASN A 174 11.93 34.97 -24.44
N ASP A 175 11.88 33.74 -23.89
CA ASP A 175 11.75 32.48 -24.66
C ASP A 175 11.70 31.23 -23.74
N PRO A 176 11.09 30.10 -24.18
CA PRO A 176 10.69 28.99 -23.30
C PRO A 176 11.82 27.94 -23.10
N PRO A 177 11.88 27.25 -21.95
CA PRO A 177 12.82 26.15 -21.78
C PRO A 177 12.27 24.85 -22.37
N SER A 178 13.05 24.25 -23.28
CA SER A 178 12.89 22.86 -23.74
C SER A 178 12.95 21.85 -22.58
N PRO A 179 12.17 20.75 -22.63
CA PRO A 179 12.23 19.69 -21.63
C PRO A 179 13.38 18.73 -21.94
N SER A 180 14.25 18.51 -20.94
CA SER A 180 15.17 17.36 -20.94
C SER A 180 14.44 16.13 -20.36
N PRO A 181 14.75 14.91 -20.83
CA PRO A 181 13.94 13.73 -20.58
C PRO A 181 14.18 13.14 -19.19
N GLU A 182 13.09 12.88 -18.47
CA GLU A 182 13.07 12.05 -17.27
C GLU A 182 13.38 10.59 -17.64
N VAL A 183 14.41 10.04 -17.01
CA VAL A 183 14.73 8.61 -17.03
C VAL A 183 13.71 7.89 -16.15
N GLY A 184 12.58 7.51 -16.75
CA GLY A 184 11.60 6.62 -16.15
C GLY A 184 12.06 5.17 -16.26
N ASN A 185 12.62 4.62 -15.18
CA ASN A 185 12.78 3.17 -15.03
C ASN A 185 11.59 2.63 -14.23
N VAL A 186 10.46 2.44 -14.90
CA VAL A 186 9.28 1.76 -14.35
C VAL A 186 9.38 0.29 -14.75
N GLY A 187 9.54 -0.59 -13.77
CA GLY A 187 9.47 -2.02 -13.99
C GLY A 187 8.10 -2.39 -14.55
N ASN A 188 8.03 -2.64 -15.86
CA ASN A 188 6.84 -3.15 -16.53
C ASN A 188 6.45 -4.49 -15.91
N SER A 189 5.46 -4.49 -15.02
CA SER A 189 4.73 -5.70 -14.69
C SER A 189 3.93 -6.11 -15.93
N VAL A 190 4.47 -7.05 -16.71
CA VAL A 190 3.74 -7.64 -17.83
C VAL A 190 2.50 -8.33 -17.26
N ILE A 191 1.34 -7.73 -17.49
CA ILE A 191 0.03 -8.30 -17.19
C ILE A 191 -0.32 -9.17 -18.41
N ILE A 192 -0.35 -10.49 -18.23
CA ILE A 192 -0.72 -11.44 -19.29
C ILE A 192 -2.20 -11.74 -19.13
N SER A 193 -3.00 -11.43 -20.16
CA SER A 193 -4.45 -11.67 -20.13
C SER A 193 -4.77 -13.13 -20.38
N PRO A 194 -5.82 -13.66 -19.73
CA PRO A 194 -6.34 -15.01 -19.98
C PRO A 194 -6.59 -15.36 -21.44
N LYS A 195 -7.21 -14.41 -22.10
CA LYS A 195 -7.61 -14.52 -23.49
C LYS A 195 -6.37 -14.62 -24.39
N ASP A 196 -5.33 -13.84 -24.10
CA ASP A 196 -4.10 -13.84 -24.88
C ASP A 196 -3.38 -15.19 -24.79
N VAL A 197 -3.40 -15.85 -23.62
CA VAL A 197 -2.83 -17.19 -23.44
C VAL A 197 -3.63 -18.23 -24.23
N LYS A 198 -4.97 -18.19 -24.14
CA LYS A 198 -5.87 -19.08 -24.89
C LYS A 198 -5.71 -18.89 -26.40
N ASP A 199 -5.68 -17.64 -26.86
CA ASP A 199 -5.50 -17.29 -28.27
C ASP A 199 -4.11 -17.72 -28.78
N THR A 200 -3.07 -17.60 -27.95
CA THR A 200 -1.72 -18.10 -28.26
C THR A 200 -1.71 -19.62 -28.38
N LEU A 201 -2.34 -20.33 -27.44
CA LEU A 201 -2.45 -21.79 -27.49
C LEU A 201 -3.14 -22.26 -28.77
N PHE A 202 -4.29 -21.67 -29.12
CA PHE A 202 -5.01 -22.05 -30.33
C PHE A 202 -4.27 -21.67 -31.61
N SER A 203 -3.59 -20.52 -31.62
CA SER A 203 -2.75 -20.13 -32.76
C SER A 203 -1.64 -21.16 -32.98
N GLN A 204 -1.02 -21.65 -31.90
CA GLN A 204 -0.03 -22.71 -32.02
C GLN A 204 -0.66 -24.05 -32.41
N LEU A 205 -1.83 -24.42 -31.87
CA LEU A 205 -2.50 -25.68 -32.21
C LEU A 205 -3.01 -25.69 -33.67
N ALA A 206 -3.28 -24.52 -34.25
CA ALA A 206 -3.60 -24.37 -35.66
C ALA A 206 -2.37 -24.60 -36.56
N MET A 207 -1.16 -24.28 -36.07
CA MET A 207 0.10 -24.49 -36.79
C MET A 207 0.70 -25.88 -36.56
N GLN A 208 0.52 -26.42 -35.36
CA GLN A 208 1.02 -27.72 -34.92
C GLN A 208 -0.15 -28.53 -34.35
N PRO A 209 -0.50 -29.67 -34.96
CA PRO A 209 -1.67 -30.45 -34.55
C PRO A 209 -1.53 -31.08 -33.15
N GLU A 210 -0.35 -30.98 -32.54
CA GLU A 210 -0.01 -31.52 -31.21
C GLU A 210 1.04 -30.61 -30.57
N ILE A 211 0.83 -30.20 -29.32
CA ILE A 211 1.78 -29.37 -28.57
C ILE A 211 2.12 -30.02 -27.23
N GLU A 212 3.40 -30.02 -26.89
CA GLU A 212 3.87 -30.40 -25.56
C GLU A 212 3.60 -29.27 -24.56
N VAL A 213 2.91 -29.58 -23.47
CA VAL A 213 2.51 -28.60 -22.44
C VAL A 213 3.73 -27.88 -21.87
N GLN A 214 4.85 -28.59 -21.65
CA GLN A 214 6.08 -27.98 -21.14
C GLN A 214 6.70 -26.97 -22.13
N GLN A 215 6.61 -27.25 -23.44
CA GLN A 215 7.06 -26.30 -24.46
C GLN A 215 6.18 -25.05 -24.47
N PHE A 216 4.86 -25.20 -24.32
CA PHE A 216 3.94 -24.08 -24.20
C PHE A 216 4.21 -23.23 -22.94
N LEU A 217 4.41 -23.88 -21.79
CA LEU A 217 4.72 -23.22 -20.52
C LEU A 217 6.03 -22.44 -20.55
N SER A 218 7.02 -22.87 -21.35
CA SER A 218 8.32 -22.19 -21.46
C SER A 218 8.25 -20.76 -22.03
N ILE A 219 7.15 -20.42 -22.70
CA ILE A 219 6.88 -19.09 -23.26
C ILE A 219 6.49 -18.09 -22.15
N TYR A 220 6.04 -18.60 -21.00
CA TYR A 220 5.52 -17.81 -19.90
C TYR A 220 6.43 -17.90 -18.66
N PRO A 221 6.58 -16.79 -17.90
CA PRO A 221 7.27 -16.84 -16.61
C PRO A 221 6.64 -17.86 -15.65
N GLU A 222 7.46 -18.58 -14.87
CA GLU A 222 7.03 -19.66 -13.96
C GLU A 222 5.86 -19.30 -13.03
N LYS A 223 5.79 -18.02 -12.60
CA LYS A 223 4.70 -17.51 -11.75
C LYS A 223 3.30 -17.67 -12.37
N PHE A 224 3.20 -17.92 -13.68
CA PHE A 224 1.95 -18.13 -14.40
C PHE A 224 1.64 -19.61 -14.67
N HIS A 225 2.57 -20.54 -14.47
CA HIS A 225 2.40 -21.95 -14.85
C HIS A 225 1.17 -22.58 -14.19
N ALA A 226 0.99 -22.37 -12.87
CA ALA A 226 -0.17 -22.88 -12.16
C ALA A 226 -1.51 -22.35 -12.69
N ALA A 227 -1.56 -21.12 -13.20
CA ALA A 227 -2.77 -20.56 -13.79
C ALA A 227 -3.03 -21.14 -15.19
N ILE A 228 -1.97 -21.38 -15.96
CA ILE A 228 -2.03 -21.98 -17.29
C ILE A 228 -2.46 -23.45 -17.19
N ASP A 229 -1.95 -24.21 -16.23
CA ASP A 229 -2.37 -25.60 -15.99
C ASP A 229 -3.87 -25.69 -15.71
N ILE A 230 -4.39 -24.81 -14.84
CA ILE A 230 -5.82 -24.74 -14.55
C ILE A 230 -6.63 -24.36 -15.80
N MET A 231 -6.13 -23.42 -16.62
CA MET A 231 -6.76 -23.09 -17.90
C MET A 231 -6.82 -24.32 -18.81
N LEU A 232 -5.72 -25.06 -18.96
CA LEU A 232 -5.67 -26.26 -19.80
C LEU A 232 -6.65 -27.33 -19.31
N ASP A 233 -6.78 -27.53 -18.01
CA ASP A 233 -7.75 -28.46 -17.43
C ASP A 233 -9.21 -28.05 -17.70
N ASN A 234 -9.51 -26.74 -17.65
CA ASN A 234 -10.82 -26.22 -18.03
C ASN A 234 -11.11 -26.45 -19.51
N LEU A 235 -10.15 -26.16 -20.40
CA LEU A 235 -10.31 -26.40 -21.84
C LEU A 235 -10.51 -27.89 -22.17
N LYS A 236 -9.83 -28.79 -21.43
CA LYS A 236 -10.05 -30.24 -21.53
C LYS A 236 -11.47 -30.63 -21.11
N ARG A 237 -11.96 -30.06 -20.00
CA ARG A 237 -13.30 -30.31 -19.47
C ARG A 237 -14.40 -29.80 -20.41
N ASP A 238 -14.17 -28.66 -21.03
CA ASP A 238 -15.12 -28.03 -21.98
C ASP A 238 -15.09 -28.70 -23.36
N GLY A 239 -14.16 -29.64 -23.58
CA GLY A 239 -14.01 -30.37 -24.84
C GLY A 239 -13.39 -29.55 -25.97
N GLU A 240 -12.78 -28.40 -25.64
CA GLU A 240 -12.08 -27.57 -26.63
C GLU A 240 -10.72 -28.17 -27.02
N ILE A 241 -10.08 -28.87 -26.10
CA ILE A 241 -8.82 -29.62 -26.32
C ILE A 241 -8.90 -30.99 -25.65
N TYR A 242 -8.00 -31.90 -26.02
CA TYR A 242 -7.81 -33.17 -25.31
C TYR A 242 -6.33 -33.53 -25.19
N GLU A 243 -6.02 -34.35 -24.19
CA GLU A 243 -4.69 -34.89 -23.98
C GLU A 243 -4.52 -36.17 -24.81
N SER A 244 -3.76 -36.08 -25.90
CA SER A 244 -3.60 -37.21 -26.82
C SER A 244 -2.58 -38.24 -26.30
N LYS A 245 -1.58 -37.76 -25.56
CA LYS A 245 -0.56 -38.53 -24.83
C LYS A 245 -0.14 -37.73 -23.60
N PRO A 246 0.45 -38.37 -22.56
CA PRO A 246 0.86 -37.67 -21.36
C PRO A 246 1.73 -36.44 -21.68
N GLY A 247 1.26 -35.26 -21.29
CA GLY A 247 1.95 -33.98 -21.53
C GLY A 247 1.75 -33.36 -22.91
N PHE A 248 0.89 -33.92 -23.77
CA PHE A 248 0.60 -33.40 -25.12
C PHE A 248 -0.87 -33.08 -25.33
N VAL A 249 -1.17 -31.87 -25.78
CA VAL A 249 -2.54 -31.39 -26.04
C VAL A 249 -2.81 -31.22 -27.53
N LYS A 250 -4.06 -31.49 -27.94
CA LYS A 250 -4.60 -31.32 -29.30
C LYS A 250 -5.95 -30.61 -29.25
N MET A 251 -6.30 -29.89 -30.32
CA MET A 251 -7.70 -29.50 -30.53
C MET A 251 -8.54 -30.75 -30.84
N LEU A 252 -9.77 -30.77 -30.34
CA LEU A 252 -10.75 -31.81 -30.62
C LEU A 252 -11.28 -31.72 -32.06
#